data_AF-K1U2M6-F1
#
_entry.id   AF-K1U2M6-F1
#
_cell.length_a   1.000
_cell.length_b   1.000
_cell.length_c   1.000
_cell.angle_alpha   90.00
_cell.angle_beta   90.00
_cell.angle_gamma   90.00
#
_symmetry.space_group_name_H-M   'P 1'
#
loop_
_entity.id
_entity.type
_entity.pdbx_description
1 polymer ?
#
loop_
_entity_poly.entity_id
_entity_poly.type
_entity_poly.pdbx_seq_one_letter_code
_entity_poly.pdbx_strand_id
1 'polypeptide(L)'
;EQLGGDNEVRVLIGPENVAEELRDSSVVLATYDAGENMRGLIGVVGPTRMDYSKVAAKLSFIAAGLSKLLGGGTLPPPGWTTS
;
A
#
# COMPACT_ATOMS: atom_id res chain seq x y z
N GLU A 1 1.01 18.27 0.78
CA GLU A 1 1.52 17.66 2.04
C GLU A 1 1.51 16.15 1.89
N GLN A 2 2.69 15.51 1.89
CA GLN A 2 2.83 14.06 1.81
C GLN A 2 2.88 13.52 3.23
N LEU A 3 1.86 12.76 3.62
CA LEU A 3 1.76 12.12 4.93
C LEU A 3 2.66 10.88 4.91
N GLY A 4 3.91 11.06 5.34
CA GLY A 4 4.87 9.98 5.57
C GLY A 4 4.46 9.11 6.75
N GLY A 5 3.73 8.04 6.46
CA GLY A 5 3.60 6.88 7.32
C GLY A 5 3.91 5.63 6.50
N ASP A 6 4.45 4.59 7.13
CA ASP A 6 5.00 3.36 6.51
C ASP A 6 4.04 2.56 5.60
N ASN A 7 2.80 3.02 5.38
CA ASN A 7 1.84 2.48 4.43
C ASN A 7 1.13 3.61 3.66
N GLU A 8 1.78 4.17 2.64
CA GLU A 8 1.15 5.15 1.74
C GLU A 8 -0.01 4.47 0.99
N VAL A 9 -1.23 4.99 1.18
CA VAL A 9 -2.41 4.61 0.39
C VAL A 9 -2.60 5.66 -0.70
N ARG A 10 -2.61 5.20 -1.95
CA ARG A 10 -2.75 6.06 -3.13
C ARG A 10 -4.01 5.65 -3.89
N VAL A 11 -4.89 6.60 -4.18
CA VAL A 11 -6.14 6.35 -4.92
C VAL A 11 -6.02 6.97 -6.30
N LEU A 12 -6.37 6.21 -7.34
CA LEU A 12 -6.45 6.64 -8.74
C LEU A 12 -7.88 6.44 -9.23
N ILE A 13 -8.49 7.47 -9.82
CA ILE A 13 -9.90 7.42 -10.25
C ILE A 13 -10.00 7.75 -11.74
N GLY A 14 -10.63 6.84 -12.50
CA GLY A 14 -11.05 7.09 -13.89
C GLY A 14 -9.91 7.55 -14.82
N PRO A 15 -9.91 8.80 -15.33
CA PRO A 15 -8.93 9.28 -16.31
C PRO A 15 -7.49 9.38 -15.81
N GLU A 16 -7.25 9.22 -14.51
CA GLU A 16 -5.90 9.09 -13.93
C GLU A 16 -5.28 7.72 -14.19
N ASN A 17 -6.11 6.73 -14.58
CA ASN A 17 -5.62 5.43 -15.04
C ASN A 17 -5.04 5.56 -16.46
N VAL A 18 -3.77 5.18 -16.60
CA VAL A 18 -3.01 5.26 -17.86
C VAL A 18 -3.53 4.25 -18.91
N ALA A 19 -4.17 3.17 -18.46
CA ALA A 19 -4.79 2.17 -19.33
C ALA A 19 -6.25 2.55 -19.65
N GLU A 20 -6.60 2.63 -20.94
CA GLU A 20 -7.95 2.99 -21.39
C GLU A 20 -9.04 2.04 -20.87
N GLU A 21 -8.69 0.76 -20.64
CA GLU A 21 -9.57 -0.28 -20.10
C GLU A 21 -10.04 0.00 -18.66
N LEU A 22 -9.37 0.91 -17.94
CA LEU A 22 -9.65 1.26 -16.54
C LEU A 22 -10.29 2.65 -16.38
N ARG A 23 -10.66 3.31 -17.49
CA ARG A 23 -11.27 4.66 -17.46
C ARG A 23 -12.63 4.71 -16.75
N ASP A 24 -13.38 3.62 -16.78
CA ASP A 24 -14.65 3.44 -16.05
C ASP A 24 -14.48 2.71 -14.72
N SER A 25 -13.24 2.61 -14.23
CA SER A 25 -12.88 1.93 -12.99
C SER A 25 -12.12 2.85 -12.05
N SER A 26 -12.16 2.49 -10.77
CA SER A 26 -11.36 3.08 -9.71
C SER A 26 -10.32 2.10 -9.23
N VAL A 27 -9.12 2.59 -8.97
CA VAL A 27 -7.99 1.81 -8.49
C VAL A 27 -7.52 2.39 -7.16
N VAL A 28 -7.59 1.59 -6.10
CA VAL A 28 -7.06 1.95 -4.78
C VAL A 28 -5.79 1.15 -4.56
N LEU A 29 -4.67 1.80 -4.35
CA LEU A 29 -3.35 1.20 -4.14
C LEU A 29 -2.90 1.42 -2.69
N ALA A 30 -2.18 0.46 -2.14
CA ALA A 30 -1.45 0.62 -0.89
C ALA A 30 -0.06 0.00 -1.02
N THR A 31 0.93 0.66 -0.43
CA THR A 31 2.29 0.11 -0.32
C THR A 31 2.41 -0.74 0.95
N TYR A 32 3.19 -1.81 0.88
CA TYR A 32 3.61 -2.61 2.04
C TYR A 32 5.13 -2.80 2.02
N ASP A 33 5.73 -3.02 3.19
CA ASP A 33 7.17 -3.25 3.36
C ASP A 33 7.44 -4.73 3.68
N ALA A 34 8.20 -5.42 2.82
CA ALA A 34 8.50 -6.83 2.97
C ALA A 34 9.80 -7.10 3.75
N GLY A 35 10.42 -6.07 4.35
CA GLY A 35 11.78 -6.16 4.88
C GLY A 35 12.83 -6.14 3.77
N GLU A 36 14.11 -6.15 4.15
CA GLU A 36 15.28 -6.18 3.26
C GLU A 36 15.29 -5.09 2.17
N ASN A 37 14.73 -3.90 2.47
CA ASN A 37 14.53 -2.80 1.52
C ASN A 37 13.59 -3.14 0.35
N MET A 38 12.80 -4.21 0.46
CA MET A 38 11.83 -4.61 -0.54
C MET A 38 10.45 -4.03 -0.20
N ARG A 39 9.94 -3.15 -1.07
CA ARG A 39 8.59 -2.59 -0.97
C ARG A 39 7.72 -3.10 -2.11
N GLY A 40 6.49 -3.45 -1.81
CA GLY A 40 5.50 -3.93 -2.77
C GLY A 40 4.25 -3.06 -2.80
N LEU A 41 3.46 -3.23 -3.86
CA LEU A 41 2.17 -2.57 -4.05
C LEU A 41 1.06 -3.62 -4.11
N ILE A 42 -0.05 -3.34 -3.44
CA ILE A 42 -1.30 -4.07 -3.59
C ILE A 42 -2.39 -3.10 -4.03
N GLY A 43 -3.36 -3.61 -4.81
CA GLY A 43 -4.39 -2.77 -5.39
C GLY A 43 -5.77 -3.43 -5.44
N VAL A 44 -6.81 -2.61 -5.34
CA VAL A 44 -8.20 -2.98 -5.59
C VAL A 44 -8.70 -2.24 -6.82
N VAL A 45 -9.22 -2.97 -7.79
CA VAL A 45 -9.92 -2.42 -8.96
C VAL A 45 -11.41 -2.61 -8.73
N GLY A 46 -12.19 -1.53 -8.89
CA GLY A 46 -13.63 -1.56 -8.69
C GLY A 46 -14.38 -0.54 -9.56
N PRO A 47 -15.72 -0.56 -9.53
CA PRO A 47 -16.53 0.42 -10.24
C PRO A 47 -16.27 1.83 -9.72
N THR A 48 -16.47 2.85 -10.56
CA THR A 48 -16.28 4.27 -10.21
C THR A 48 -17.11 4.73 -9.01
N ARG A 49 -18.23 4.06 -8.69
CA ARG A 49 -19.04 4.36 -7.51
C ARG A 49 -18.83 3.29 -6.44
N MET A 50 -17.75 3.45 -5.67
CA MET A 50 -17.34 2.57 -4.57
C MET A 50 -17.21 3.36 -3.27
N ASP A 51 -17.36 2.67 -2.14
CA ASP A 51 -17.11 3.25 -0.82
C ASP A 51 -15.59 3.30 -0.53
N TYR A 52 -14.92 4.33 -1.05
CA TYR A 52 -13.46 4.47 -1.02
C TYR A 52 -12.88 4.41 0.39
N SER A 53 -13.55 5.03 1.36
CA SER A 53 -13.11 5.02 2.76
C SER A 53 -13.05 3.60 3.33
N LYS A 54 -14.08 2.79 3.04
CA LYS A 54 -14.14 1.40 3.48
C LYS A 54 -13.10 0.52 2.78
N VAL A 55 -12.86 0.77 1.49
CA VAL A 55 -11.88 0.01 0.71
C VAL A 55 -10.46 0.38 1.08
N ALA A 56 -10.15 1.67 1.22
CA ALA A 56 -8.85 2.16 1.70
C ALA A 56 -8.52 1.62 3.10
N ALA A 57 -9.49 1.64 4.02
CA ALA A 57 -9.29 1.12 5.37
C ALA A 57 -8.97 -0.39 5.37
N LYS A 58 -9.71 -1.18 4.58
CA LYS A 58 -9.44 -2.62 4.44
C LYS A 58 -8.10 -2.89 3.77
N LEU A 59 -7.78 -2.14 2.71
CA LEU A 59 -6.53 -2.31 1.97
C LEU A 59 -5.32 -1.96 2.84
N SER A 60 -5.41 -0.87 3.61
CA SER A 60 -4.40 -0.48 4.59
C SER A 60 -4.19 -1.56 5.66
N PHE A 61 -5.28 -2.16 6.18
CA PHE A 61 -5.18 -3.27 7.12
C PHE A 61 -4.44 -4.49 6.53
N ILE A 62 -4.73 -4.82 5.26
CA ILE A 62 -4.04 -5.91 4.55
C ILE A 62 -2.57 -5.58 4.33
N ALA A 63 -2.25 -4.37 3.88
CA ALA A 63 -0.87 -3.91 3.68
C ALA A 63 -0.05 -3.94 4.97
N ALA A 64 -0.63 -3.50 6.09
CA ALA A 64 0.00 -3.60 7.41
C ALA A 64 0.19 -5.06 7.85
N GLY A 65 -0.78 -5.92 7.57
CA GLY A 65 -0.68 -7.37 7.82
C GLY A 65 0.45 -8.02 7.02
N LEU A 66 0.53 -7.74 5.72
CA LEU A 66 1.61 -8.20 4.84
C LEU A 66 2.96 -7.67 5.33
N SER A 67 3.03 -6.39 5.72
CA SER A 67 4.27 -5.81 6.22
C SER A 67 4.75 -6.49 7.50
N LYS A 68 3.82 -6.87 8.39
CA LYS A 68 4.15 -7.60 9.62
C LYS A 68 4.56 -9.05 9.35
N LEU A 69 3.91 -9.72 8.39
CA LEU A 69 4.20 -11.11 8.04
C LEU A 69 5.52 -11.26 7.27
N LEU A 70 5.82 -10.32 6.39
CA LEU A 70 6.99 -10.35 5.51
C LEU A 70 8.16 -9.57 6.13
N GLY A 71 7.92 -8.35 6.63
CA GLY A 71 8.92 -7.52 7.30
C GLY A 71 9.31 -8.01 8.71
N GLY A 72 8.62 -9.02 9.25
CA GLY A 72 9.03 -9.73 10.47
C GLY A 72 10.35 -10.50 10.35
N GLY A 73 10.96 -10.54 9.16
CA GLY A 73 12.27 -11.15 8.91
C GLY A 73 13.48 -10.25 9.12
N THR A 74 13.33 -8.91 9.22
CA THR A 74 14.48 -8.04 9.46
C THR A 74 14.71 -7.83 10.95
N LEU A 75 15.65 -8.61 11.47
CA LEU A 75 16.44 -8.27 12.65
C LEU A 75 16.85 -6.79 12.61
N PRO A 76 16.93 -6.11 13.76
CA PRO A 76 17.56 -4.79 13.81
C PRO A 76 18.97 -4.90 13.18
N PRO A 77 19.41 -3.90 12.39
CA PRO A 77 20.74 -3.94 11.78
C PRO A 77 21.78 -4.18 12.88
N PRO A 78 22.67 -5.19 12.73
CA PRO A 78 23.73 -5.43 13.71
C PRO A 78 24.70 -4.25 13.64
N GLY A 79 24.58 -3.30 14.57
CA GLY A 79 25.41 -2.11 14.48
C GLY A 79 25.38 -1.07 15.59
N TRP A 80 24.53 -1.17 16.63
CA TRP A 80 24.58 -0.16 17.72
C TRP A 80 24.45 -0.67 19.16
N THR A 81 24.56 -1.97 19.42
CA THR A 81 24.89 -2.42 20.79
C THR A 81 26.38 -2.20 21.04
N THR A 82 26.77 -0.94 21.24
CA THR A 82 27.99 -0.58 21.95
C THR A 82 27.61 -0.32 23.41
N SER A 83 28.04 -1.24 24.27
CA SER A 83 28.66 -0.92 25.55
C SER A 83 29.65 -1.99 25.88
#